data_AF-A0A7S1SVA4-F1
#
_entry.id   AF-A0A7S1SVA4-F1
#
_cell.length_a   1.000
_cell.length_b   1.000
_cell.length_c   1.000
_cell.angle_alpha   90.00
_cell.angle_beta   90.00
_cell.angle_gamma   90.00
#
_symmetry.space_group_name_H-M   'P 1'
#
loop_
_entity.id
_entity.type
_entity.pdbx_description
1 polymer ?
#
loop_
_entity_poly.entity_id
_entity_poly.type
_entity_poly.pdbx_seq_one_letter_code
_entity_poly.pdbx_strand_id
1 'polypeptide(L)'
;VDPEWIESLNSVLDDNRLLTLPSGERIQFASNINFIFECHSLEFASPATVSRCGMLYLSEENIDVDRILSAWIKRQPDAQQANLTTWIDEYFLKALEWAEGQPQAVESSKLGMVNSCLSQVRNSGTKHEFCVGLAKGLGANMEPKVRE
;
A
#
# COMPACT_ATOMS: atom_id res chain seq x y z
N VAL A 1 15.77 1.33 0.78
CA VAL A 1 16.74 2.02 -0.11
C VAL A 1 18.10 1.42 0.16
N ASP A 2 18.88 1.11 -0.87
CA ASP A 2 20.22 0.53 -0.69
C ASP A 2 21.28 1.66 -0.73
N PRO A 3 22.23 1.68 0.23
CA PRO A 3 23.29 2.70 0.28
C PRO A 3 24.09 2.83 -1.02
N GLU A 4 24.39 1.74 -1.72
CA GLU A 4 25.37 1.70 -2.81
C GLU A 4 24.93 2.55 -4.01
N TRP A 5 23.67 2.42 -4.43
CA TRP A 5 23.16 3.19 -5.58
C TRP A 5 22.74 4.60 -5.19
N ILE A 6 22.21 4.81 -3.97
CA ILE A 6 21.74 6.14 -3.58
C ILE A 6 22.92 7.09 -3.34
N GLU A 7 24.07 6.58 -2.92
CA GLU A 7 25.29 7.38 -2.79
C GLU A 7 25.82 7.86 -4.14
N SER A 8 25.64 7.06 -5.20
CA SER A 8 25.98 7.46 -6.57
C SER A 8 25.14 8.63 -7.08
N LEU A 9 24.01 8.94 -6.42
CA LEU A 9 23.15 10.07 -6.72
C LEU A 9 23.40 11.29 -5.83
N ASN A 10 24.35 11.24 -4.88
CA ASN A 10 24.60 12.38 -3.98
C ASN A 10 24.93 13.69 -4.73
N SER A 11 25.70 13.62 -5.82
CA SER A 11 26.04 14.81 -6.65
C SER A 11 24.89 15.29 -7.54
N VAL A 12 23.85 14.47 -7.71
CA VAL A 12 22.61 14.83 -8.40
C VAL A 12 21.66 15.54 -7.43
N LEU A 13 21.65 15.10 -6.17
CA LEU A 13 20.77 15.58 -5.11
C LEU A 13 21.33 16.78 -4.34
N ASP A 14 22.58 17.17 -4.58
CA ASP A 14 23.18 18.39 -4.04
C ASP A 14 22.92 19.61 -4.96
N ASP A 15 23.47 20.76 -4.57
CA ASP A 15 23.31 22.01 -5.35
C ASP A 15 23.94 21.94 -6.75
N ASN A 16 24.85 20.99 -7.01
CA ASN A 16 25.54 20.88 -8.30
C ASN A 16 24.67 20.22 -9.38
N ARG A 17 23.65 19.42 -8.99
CA ARG A 17 22.71 18.74 -9.90
C ARG A 17 23.40 18.01 -11.05
N LEU A 18 24.43 17.24 -10.73
CA LEU A 18 25.33 16.64 -11.71
C LEU A 18 25.42 15.13 -11.56
N LEU A 19 25.06 14.41 -12.63
CA LEU A 19 25.26 12.97 -12.73
C LEU A 19 26.62 12.68 -13.37
N THR A 20 27.44 11.86 -12.69
CA THR A 20 28.73 11.40 -13.23
C THR A 20 28.64 9.92 -13.53
N LEU A 21 28.78 9.55 -14.80
CA LEU A 21 28.79 8.15 -15.23
C LEU A 21 30.16 7.51 -14.97
N PRO A 22 30.24 6.17 -14.81
CA PRO A 22 31.52 5.47 -14.66
C PRO A 22 32.50 5.67 -15.82
N SER A 23 32.01 6.04 -17.00
CA SER A 23 32.82 6.43 -18.16
C SER A 23 33.56 7.77 -17.97
N GLY A 24 33.23 8.54 -16.95
CA GLY A 24 33.68 9.92 -16.72
C GLY A 24 32.81 10.98 -17.39
N GLU A 25 31.77 10.59 -18.13
CA GLU A 25 30.81 11.54 -18.70
C GLU A 25 29.99 12.23 -17.59
N ARG A 26 29.75 13.53 -17.77
CA ARG A 26 29.08 14.39 -16.79
C ARG A 26 27.85 15.02 -17.40
N ILE A 27 26.70 14.75 -16.82
CA ILE A 27 25.39 15.23 -17.29
C ILE A 27 24.83 16.18 -16.23
N GLN A 28 24.68 17.46 -16.59
CA GLN A 28 24.10 18.47 -15.70
C GLN A 28 22.59 18.56 -15.90
N PHE A 29 21.84 18.49 -14.81
CA PHE A 29 20.39 18.63 -14.83
C PHE A 29 19.97 20.10 -14.72
N ALA A 30 18.94 20.46 -15.49
CA ALA A 30 18.32 21.78 -15.41
C ALA A 30 17.48 21.95 -14.14
N SER A 31 17.18 23.20 -13.76
CA SER A 31 16.47 23.52 -12.51
C SER A 31 15.03 23.00 -12.46
N ASN A 32 14.44 22.69 -13.61
CA ASN A 32 13.08 22.15 -13.75
C ASN A 32 12.96 20.64 -13.51
N ILE A 33 14.07 19.95 -13.24
CA ILE A 33 14.08 18.51 -12.98
C ILE A 33 13.95 18.26 -11.48
N ASN A 34 13.02 17.38 -11.12
CA ASN A 34 12.82 16.89 -9.76
C ASN A 34 12.95 15.37 -9.74
N PHE A 35 13.54 14.84 -8.67
CA PHE A 35 13.60 13.42 -8.40
C PHE A 35 12.58 13.09 -7.31
N ILE A 36 11.76 12.06 -7.56
CA ILE A 36 10.81 11.55 -6.60
C ILE A 36 11.17 10.09 -6.35
N PHE A 37 11.35 9.74 -5.08
CA PHE A 37 11.63 8.38 -4.65
C PHE A 37 10.46 7.86 -3.84
N GLU A 38 9.98 6.67 -4.18
CA GLU A 38 9.04 5.90 -3.37
C GLU A 38 9.80 4.73 -2.76
N CYS A 39 9.79 4.61 -1.43
CA CYS A 39 10.47 3.55 -0.73
C CYS A 39 9.67 3.06 0.48
N HIS A 40 9.72 1.76 0.74
CA HIS A 40 9.10 1.17 1.92
C HIS A 40 9.83 1.53 3.22
N SER A 41 11.17 1.50 3.21
CA SER A 41 12.00 1.81 4.38
C SER A 41 13.31 2.50 4.01
N LEU A 42 13.78 3.33 4.94
CA LEU A 42 15.04 4.06 4.93
C LEU A 42 16.06 3.51 5.94
N GLU A 43 15.82 2.32 6.50
CA GLU A 43 16.68 1.72 7.53
C GLU A 43 18.18 1.70 7.16
N PHE A 44 18.47 1.47 5.87
CA PHE A 44 19.85 1.44 5.36
C PHE A 44 20.30 2.77 4.73
N ALA A 45 19.46 3.80 4.71
CA ALA A 45 19.85 5.09 4.15
C ALA A 45 20.68 5.89 5.17
N SER A 46 21.79 6.47 4.72
CA SER A 46 22.60 7.33 5.60
C SER A 46 21.87 8.65 5.90
N PRO A 47 22.06 9.26 7.10
CA PRO A 47 21.49 10.57 7.41
C PRO A 47 21.89 11.67 6.42
N ALA A 48 23.08 11.57 5.82
CA ALA A 48 23.56 12.51 4.81
C ALA A 48 22.76 12.40 3.50
N THR A 49 22.32 11.20 3.13
CA THR A 49 21.46 10.99 1.96
C THR A 49 20.07 11.58 2.22
N VAL A 50 19.51 11.32 3.40
CA VAL A 50 18.16 11.78 3.78
C VAL A 50 18.10 13.30 3.90
N SER A 51 19.16 13.96 4.38
CA SER A 51 19.19 15.41 4.56
C SER A 51 19.16 16.22 3.25
N ARG A 52 19.48 15.59 2.12
CA ARG A 52 19.46 16.22 0.78
C ARG A 52 18.08 16.17 0.11
N CYS A 53 17.13 15.41 0.67
CA CYS A 53 15.81 15.23 0.09
C CYS A 53 14.72 15.80 1.00
N GLY A 54 13.68 16.37 0.39
CA GLY A 54 12.42 16.62 1.10
C GLY A 54 11.73 15.28 1.38
N MET A 55 11.35 15.05 2.65
CA MET A 55 10.75 13.79 3.08
C MET A 55 9.28 13.96 3.40
N LEU A 56 8.44 13.10 2.84
CA LEU A 56 7.03 12.96 3.19
C LEU A 56 6.83 11.59 3.85
N TYR A 57 6.33 11.60 5.09
CA TYR A 57 6.01 10.37 5.81
C TYR A 57 4.52 10.06 5.71
N LEU A 58 4.18 8.83 5.34
CA LEU A 58 2.82 8.33 5.28
C LEU A 58 2.66 7.26 6.36
N SER A 59 1.80 7.52 7.34
CA SER A 59 1.47 6.56 8.40
C SER A 59 0.40 5.59 7.91
N GLU A 60 0.50 4.33 8.31
CA GLU A 60 -0.55 3.33 8.08
C GLU A 60 -1.85 3.66 8.84
N GLU A 61 -1.75 4.35 9.97
CA GLU A 61 -2.92 4.80 10.75
C GLU A 61 -3.77 5.82 9.99
N ASN A 62 -3.19 6.50 8.99
CA ASN A 62 -3.89 7.50 8.20
C ASN A 62 -4.63 6.91 6.99
N ILE A 63 -4.62 5.57 6.81
CA ILE A 63 -5.33 4.92 5.71
C ILE A 63 -6.84 4.88 6.03
N ASP A 64 -7.59 5.74 5.35
CA ASP A 64 -9.05 5.79 5.43
C ASP A 64 -9.67 4.65 4.59
N VAL A 65 -9.93 3.53 5.27
CA VAL A 65 -10.52 2.33 4.66
C VAL A 65 -11.92 2.64 4.10
N ASP A 66 -12.71 3.49 4.77
CA ASP A 66 -14.07 3.83 4.33
C ASP A 66 -14.06 4.55 2.97
N ARG A 67 -13.08 5.43 2.73
CA ARG A 67 -12.90 6.06 1.41
C ARG A 67 -12.53 5.05 0.33
N ILE A 68 -11.69 4.07 0.66
CA ILE A 68 -11.28 3.00 -0.27
C ILE A 68 -12.49 2.14 -0.63
N LEU A 69 -13.27 1.72 0.37
CA LEU A 69 -14.50 0.96 0.19
C LEU A 69 -15.52 1.73 -0.65
N SER A 70 -15.75 3.00 -0.31
CA SER A 70 -16.66 3.89 -1.05
C SER A 70 -16.24 4.04 -2.52
N ALA A 71 -14.95 4.22 -2.78
CA ALA A 71 -14.42 4.32 -4.14
C ALA A 71 -14.55 2.99 -4.90
N TRP A 72 -14.37 1.86 -4.22
CA TRP A 72 -14.51 0.53 -4.80
C TRP A 72 -15.97 0.20 -5.14
N ILE A 73 -16.94 0.52 -4.26
CA ILE A 73 -18.37 0.32 -4.50
C ILE A 73 -18.83 1.08 -5.75
N LYS A 74 -18.39 2.35 -5.89
CA LYS A 74 -18.71 3.19 -7.06
C LYS A 74 -18.22 2.62 -8.40
N ARG A 75 -17.30 1.64 -8.39
CA ARG A 75 -16.81 0.96 -9.59
C ARG A 75 -17.59 -0.33 -9.91
N GLN A 76 -18.54 -0.72 -9.05
CA GLN A 76 -19.39 -1.90 -9.26
C GLN A 76 -20.68 -1.53 -10.02
N PRO A 77 -21.37 -2.51 -10.63
CA PRO A 77 -22.64 -2.26 -11.31
C PRO A 77 -23.69 -1.65 -10.37
N ASP A 78 -24.44 -0.64 -10.84
CA ASP A 78 -25.43 0.11 -10.05
C ASP A 78 -26.43 -0.80 -9.33
N ALA A 79 -26.85 -1.89 -9.97
CA ALA A 79 -27.78 -2.86 -9.41
C ALA A 79 -27.26 -3.56 -8.13
N GLN A 80 -25.93 -3.63 -7.93
CA GLN A 80 -25.31 -4.30 -6.80
C GLN A 80 -24.83 -3.32 -5.71
N GLN A 81 -24.66 -2.04 -6.04
CA GLN A 81 -24.08 -1.05 -5.14
C GLN A 81 -24.83 -0.94 -3.81
N ALA A 82 -26.18 -0.86 -3.83
CA ALA A 82 -26.97 -0.73 -2.61
C ALA A 82 -26.81 -1.93 -1.66
N ASN A 83 -26.79 -3.15 -2.21
CA ASN A 83 -26.58 -4.37 -1.43
C ASN A 83 -25.16 -4.42 -0.87
N LEU A 84 -24.16 -4.12 -1.70
CA LEU A 84 -22.75 -4.12 -1.30
C LEU A 84 -22.46 -3.08 -0.22
N THR A 85 -23.00 -1.86 -0.33
CA THR A 85 -22.89 -0.84 0.72
C THR A 85 -23.43 -1.37 2.04
N THR A 86 -24.64 -1.93 2.03
CA THR A 86 -25.27 -2.48 3.24
C THR A 86 -24.41 -3.58 3.88
N TRP A 87 -23.89 -4.52 3.08
CA TRP A 87 -23.09 -5.63 3.61
C TRP A 87 -21.70 -5.18 4.07
N ILE A 88 -21.09 -4.22 3.37
CA ILE A 88 -19.80 -3.66 3.76
C ILE A 88 -19.92 -2.94 5.11
N ASP A 89 -20.92 -2.09 5.27
CA ASP A 89 -21.15 -1.34 6.51
C ASP A 89 -21.47 -2.28 7.68
N GLU A 90 -22.20 -3.37 7.43
CA GLU A 90 -22.62 -4.31 8.48
C GLU A 90 -21.48 -5.24 8.94
N TYR A 91 -20.66 -5.73 8.00
CA TYR A 91 -19.73 -6.84 8.22
C TYR A 91 -18.25 -6.53 8.02
N PHE A 92 -17.89 -5.70 7.04
CA PHE A 92 -16.52 -5.63 6.54
C PHE A 92 -15.55 -5.08 7.58
N LEU A 93 -15.87 -3.94 8.21
CA LEU A 93 -14.99 -3.29 9.19
C LEU A 93 -14.79 -4.18 10.43
N LYS A 94 -15.87 -4.78 10.96
CA LYS A 94 -15.79 -5.69 12.11
C LYS A 94 -14.92 -6.92 11.82
N ALA A 95 -15.05 -7.48 10.61
CA ALA A 95 -14.27 -8.63 10.21
C ALA A 95 -12.78 -8.26 10.00
N LEU A 96 -12.52 -7.08 9.44
CA LEU A 96 -11.17 -6.56 9.26
C LEU A 96 -10.49 -6.30 10.60
N GLU A 97 -11.14 -5.58 11.53
CA GLU A 97 -10.62 -5.32 12.88
C GLU A 97 -10.31 -6.62 13.63
N TRP A 98 -11.21 -7.61 13.54
CA TRP A 98 -10.96 -8.93 14.13
C TRP A 98 -9.73 -9.62 13.52
N ALA A 99 -9.61 -9.57 12.19
CA ALA A 99 -8.51 -10.20 11.45
C ALA A 99 -7.15 -9.53 11.70
N GLU A 100 -7.11 -8.22 11.91
CA GLU A 100 -5.90 -7.47 12.27
C GLU A 100 -5.32 -7.95 13.62
N GLY A 101 -6.17 -8.42 14.53
CA GLY A 101 -5.75 -9.00 15.81
C GLY A 101 -5.27 -10.45 15.74
N GLN A 102 -5.32 -11.11 14.58
CA GLN A 102 -4.97 -12.52 14.44
C GLN A 102 -3.54 -12.74 13.90
N PRO A 103 -2.88 -13.85 14.28
CA PRO A 103 -1.63 -14.29 13.66
C PRO A 103 -1.77 -14.47 12.14
N GLN A 104 -0.89 -13.80 11.40
CA GLN A 104 -0.82 -13.88 9.94
C GLN A 104 0.36 -14.78 9.52
N ALA A 105 0.14 -15.58 8.48
CA ALA A 105 1.16 -16.46 7.91
C ALA A 105 2.26 -15.66 7.19
N VAL A 106 1.91 -14.50 6.61
CA VAL A 106 2.83 -13.58 5.94
C VAL A 106 2.50 -12.16 6.37
N GLU A 107 3.53 -11.36 6.64
CA GLU A 107 3.37 -9.93 6.92
C GLU A 107 2.61 -9.25 5.77
N SER A 108 1.51 -8.57 6.09
CA SER A 108 0.66 -7.91 5.12
C SER A 108 0.17 -6.57 5.65
N SER A 109 0.19 -5.56 4.79
CA SER A 109 -0.38 -4.27 5.14
C SER A 109 -1.91 -4.35 5.27
N LYS A 110 -2.49 -3.47 6.07
CA LYS A 110 -3.95 -3.28 6.18
C LYS A 110 -4.62 -3.17 4.81
N LEU A 111 -4.03 -2.39 3.91
CA LEU A 111 -4.51 -2.24 2.53
C LEU A 111 -4.43 -3.56 1.74
N GLY A 112 -3.38 -4.36 1.94
CA GLY A 112 -3.26 -5.69 1.36
C GLY A 112 -4.42 -6.61 1.78
N MET A 113 -4.76 -6.62 3.07
CA MET A 113 -5.91 -7.37 3.60
C MET A 113 -7.23 -6.91 2.97
N VAL A 114 -7.46 -5.58 2.94
CA VAL A 114 -8.64 -4.98 2.31
C VAL A 114 -8.76 -5.40 0.84
N ASN A 115 -7.68 -5.30 0.07
CA ASN A 115 -7.66 -5.68 -1.34
C ASN A 115 -7.92 -7.18 -1.54
N SER A 116 -7.39 -8.04 -0.66
CA SER A 116 -7.68 -9.48 -0.67
C SER A 116 -9.19 -9.73 -0.53
N CYS A 117 -9.85 -9.11 0.46
CA CYS A 117 -11.29 -9.21 0.65
C CYS A 117 -12.08 -8.72 -0.55
N LEU A 118 -11.79 -7.49 -1.01
CA LEU A 118 -12.47 -6.88 -2.15
C LEU A 118 -12.34 -7.69 -3.44
N SER A 119 -11.22 -8.41 -3.61
CA SER A 119 -11.03 -9.33 -4.75
C SER A 119 -12.02 -10.51 -4.72
N GLN A 120 -12.38 -10.99 -3.52
CA GLN A 120 -13.24 -12.15 -3.33
C GLN A 120 -14.74 -11.80 -3.33
N VAL A 121 -15.11 -10.58 -2.93
CA VAL A 121 -16.52 -10.15 -2.83
C VAL A 121 -17.07 -9.46 -4.08
N ARG A 122 -16.23 -9.22 -5.11
CA ARG A 122 -16.59 -8.47 -6.31
C ARG A 122 -17.83 -9.00 -7.05
N ASN A 123 -18.02 -10.31 -7.06
CA ASN A 123 -19.10 -10.97 -7.83
C ASN A 123 -20.19 -11.55 -6.93
N SER A 124 -20.28 -11.12 -5.66
CA SER A 124 -21.28 -11.63 -4.73
C SER A 124 -22.67 -11.12 -5.10
N GLY A 125 -23.55 -12.02 -5.54
CA GLY A 125 -24.95 -11.72 -5.84
C GLY A 125 -25.86 -11.83 -4.61
N THR A 126 -25.42 -12.57 -3.59
CA THR A 126 -26.17 -12.74 -2.34
C THR A 126 -25.33 -12.41 -1.11
N LYS A 127 -26.02 -12.11 0.01
CA LYS A 127 -25.39 -11.91 1.32
C LYS A 127 -24.54 -13.10 1.75
N HIS A 128 -24.98 -14.32 1.45
CA HIS A 128 -24.23 -15.53 1.77
C HIS A 128 -22.91 -15.61 1.00
N GLU A 129 -22.95 -15.37 -0.32
CA GLU A 129 -21.76 -15.34 -1.17
C GLU A 129 -20.78 -14.24 -0.73
N PHE A 130 -21.31 -13.09 -0.30
CA PHE A 130 -20.50 -12.00 0.25
C PHE A 130 -19.77 -12.44 1.52
N CYS A 131 -20.47 -13.03 2.50
CA CYS A 131 -19.85 -13.50 3.73
C CYS A 131 -18.79 -14.59 3.47
N VAL A 132 -19.06 -15.52 2.56
CA VAL A 132 -18.09 -16.54 2.15
C VAL A 132 -16.87 -15.91 1.47
N GLY A 133 -17.07 -14.92 0.60
CA GLY A 133 -16.00 -14.17 -0.05
C GLY A 133 -15.13 -13.42 0.98
N LEU A 134 -15.76 -12.76 1.95
CA LEU A 134 -15.09 -12.04 3.03
C LEU A 134 -14.24 -13.00 3.89
N ALA A 135 -14.79 -14.14 4.28
CA ALA A 135 -14.08 -15.16 5.05
C ALA A 135 -12.90 -15.74 4.26
N LYS A 136 -13.05 -15.98 2.96
CA LYS A 136 -11.95 -16.43 2.08
C LYS A 136 -10.85 -15.38 1.97
N GLY A 137 -11.23 -14.11 1.78
CA GLY A 137 -10.28 -13.01 1.60
C GLY A 137 -9.42 -12.74 2.83
N LEU A 138 -10.04 -12.71 4.02
CA LEU A 138 -9.32 -12.55 5.29
C LEU A 138 -8.57 -13.83 5.69
N GLY A 139 -9.26 -14.97 5.60
CA GLY A 139 -8.73 -16.27 6.01
C GLY A 139 -7.54 -16.73 5.18
N ALA A 140 -7.38 -16.27 3.94
CA ALA A 140 -6.28 -16.68 3.06
C ALA A 140 -4.88 -16.43 3.65
N ASN A 141 -4.71 -15.40 4.48
CA ASN A 141 -3.43 -15.06 5.11
C ASN A 141 -3.34 -15.40 6.61
N MET A 142 -4.40 -15.93 7.22
CA MET A 142 -4.37 -16.32 8.63
C MET A 142 -3.55 -17.60 8.83
N GLU A 143 -2.93 -17.81 9.99
CA GLU A 143 -2.34 -19.11 10.30
C GLU A 143 -3.40 -20.23 10.32
N PRO A 144 -3.07 -21.49 9.95
CA PRO A 144 -4.04 -22.59 9.91
C PRO A 144 -4.83 -22.77 11.21
N LYS A 145 -4.16 -22.62 12.37
CA LYS A 145 -4.77 -22.75 13.70
C LYS A 145 -5.84 -21.70 14.02
N VAL A 146 -5.83 -20.58 13.31
CA VAL A 146 -6.80 -19.48 13.46
C VAL A 146 -8.02 -19.73 12.56
N ARG A 147 -7.86 -20.50 11.49
CA ARG A 147 -8.92 -20.80 10.51
C ARG A 147 -9.83 -21.96 10.93
N GLU A 148 -9.31 -22.87 11.76
CA GLU A 148 -9.99 -24.03 12.33
C GLU A 148 -10.97 -23.63 13.45
#